data_AF-A0AAU8JMU5-F1
#
_entry.id   AF-A0AAU8JMU5-F1
#
_cell.length_a   1.000
_cell.length_b   1.000
_cell.length_c   1.000
_cell.angle_alpha   90.00
_cell.angle_beta   90.00
_cell.angle_gamma   90.00
#
_symmetry.space_group_name_H-M   'P 1'
#
loop_
_entity.id
_entity.type
_entity.pdbx_description
1 polymer ?
#
loop_
_entity_poly.entity_id
_entity_poly.type
_entity_poly.pdbx_seq_one_letter_code
_entity_poly.pdbx_strand_id
1 'polypeptide(L)' 'MEELEFVIYPDGRVVEKVTGIVGSSCAEVTAALEAQLGVVLSQQTTSEFFAPVVQQSTSAINVATYSDW' A
#
# COMPACT_ATOMS: atom_id res chain seq x y z
N MET A 1 -7.86 -4.57 2.15
CA MET A 1 -8.27 -3.30 1.51
C MET A 1 -7.20 -2.30 1.88
N GLU A 2 -6.66 -1.59 0.89
CA GLU A 2 -5.56 -0.62 1.05
C GLU A 2 -6.15 0.78 1.16
N GLU A 3 -5.62 1.63 2.05
CA GLU A 3 -6.17 2.96 2.34
C GLU A 3 -5.05 3.97 2.61
N LEU A 4 -5.17 5.15 2.02
CA LEU A 4 -4.32 6.32 2.26
C LEU A 4 -5.18 7.44 2.85
N GLU A 5 -4.90 7.84 4.08
CA GLU A 5 -5.56 8.93 4.79
C GLU A 5 -4.65 10.16 4.84
N PHE A 6 -5.20 11.33 4.49
CA PHE A 6 -4.51 12.62 4.54
C PHE A 6 -5.22 13.57 5.50
N VAL A 7 -4.49 14.06 6.50
CA VAL A 7 -4.96 15.12 7.40
C VAL A 7 -4.21 16.40 7.09
N ILE A 8 -4.92 17.40 6.56
CA ILE A 8 -4.37 18.71 6.23
C ILE A 8 -4.71 19.69 7.35
N TYR A 9 -3.67 20.22 7.99
CA TYR A 9 -3.82 21.23 9.03
C TYR A 9 -3.92 22.64 8.43
N PRO A 10 -4.56 23.61 9.13
CA PRO A 10 -4.67 24.99 8.66
C PRO A 10 -3.32 25.71 8.49
N ASP A 11 -2.27 25.19 9.12
CA ASP A 11 -0.89 25.68 9.00
C ASP A 11 -0.13 25.11 7.79
N GLY A 12 -0.81 24.31 6.96
CA GLY A 12 -0.26 23.72 5.74
C GLY A 12 0.50 22.41 5.96
N ARG A 13 0.57 21.88 7.19
CA ARG A 13 1.13 20.55 7.43
C ARG A 13 0.19 19.47 6.94
N VAL A 14 0.74 18.43 6.33
CA VAL A 14 0.00 17.24 5.89
C VAL A 14 0.53 16.05 6.68
N VAL A 15 -0.38 15.28 7.28
CA VAL A 15 -0.08 13.98 7.88
C VAL A 15 -0.66 12.92 6.96
N GLU A 16 0.19 12.02 6.50
CA GLU A 16 -0.16 10.87 5.68
C GLU A 16 -0.14 9.60 6.54
N LYS A 17 -1.19 8.78 6.39
CA LYS A 17 -1.29 7.48 7.04
C LYS A 17 -1.67 6.42 6.01
N VAL A 18 -0.79 5.44 5.84
CA VAL A 18 -0.99 4.30 4.95
C VAL A 18 -1.39 3.09 5.75
N THR A 19 -2.45 2.41 5.35
CA THR A 19 -2.88 1.14 5.96
C THR A 19 -3.22 0.10 4.90
N GLY A 20 -3.11 -1.17 5.26
CA GLY A 20 -3.45 -2.28 4.35
C GLY A 20 -2.38 -2.65 3.32
N ILE A 21 -1.29 -1.87 3.21
CA ILE A 21 -0.10 -2.20 2.40
C ILE A 21 0.96 -2.83 3.30
N VAL A 22 1.40 -4.05 2.97
CA VAL A 22 2.37 -4.81 3.76
C VAL A 22 3.78 -4.73 3.17
N GLY A 23 4.79 -4.66 4.03
CA GLY A 23 6.19 -4.61 3.63
C GLY A 23 6.65 -3.22 3.18
N SER A 24 7.79 -3.17 2.48
CA SER A 24 8.40 -1.93 2.00
C SER A 24 7.68 -1.28 0.82
N SER A 25 6.70 -1.96 0.22
CA SER A 25 5.94 -1.44 -0.92
C SER A 25 5.15 -0.17 -0.56
N CYS A 26 4.79 0.02 0.71
CA CYS A 26 4.13 1.26 1.13
C CYS A 26 5.03 2.48 0.93
N ALA A 27 6.35 2.36 1.15
CA ALA A 27 7.30 3.45 0.97
C ALA A 27 7.48 3.83 -0.52
N GLU A 28 7.41 2.85 -1.42
CA GLU A 28 7.48 3.11 -2.86
C GLU A 28 6.25 3.86 -3.36
N VAL A 29 5.07 3.49 -2.85
CA VAL A 29 3.80 4.13 -3.20
C VAL A 29 3.75 5.57 -2.72
N THR A 30 4.22 5.86 -1.50
CA THR A 30 4.18 7.22 -0.96
C THR A 30 5.28 8.12 -1.51
N ALA A 31 6.41 7.59 -1.97
CA ALA A 31 7.54 8.40 -2.44
C ALA A 31 7.17 9.44 -3.52
N ALA A 32 6.33 9.06 -4.49
CA ALA A 32 5.89 9.98 -5.55
C ALA A 32 4.89 11.04 -5.06
N LEU A 33 4.11 10.73 -4.01
CA LEU A 33 3.19 11.68 -3.37
C LEU A 33 3.94 12.63 -2.46
N GLU A 34 4.84 12.12 -1.62
CA GLU A 34 5.69 12.91 -0.72
C GLU A 34 6.49 13.97 -1.51
N ALA A 35 7.03 13.60 -2.68
CA ALA A 35 7.73 14.52 -3.56
C ALA A 35 6.85 15.67 -4.10
N GLN A 36 5.53 15.45 -4.21
CA GLN A 36 4.57 16.47 -4.64
C GLN A 36 4.01 17.28 -3.46
N LEU A 37 3.90 16.67 -2.27
CA LEU A 37 3.36 17.30 -1.07
C LEU A 37 4.40 18.20 -0.37
N GLY A 38 5.70 17.89 -0.47
CA GLY A 38 6.77 18.76 0.03
C GLY A 38 7.95 17.99 0.62
N VAL A 39 8.37 18.38 1.84
CA VAL A 39 9.49 17.79 2.55
C VAL A 39 8.98 16.94 3.71
N VAL A 40 9.44 15.70 3.81
CA VAL A 40 9.13 14.81 4.93
C VAL A 40 9.84 15.31 6.19
N LEU A 41 9.07 15.71 7.19
CA LEU A 41 9.60 16.18 8.48
C LEU A 41 9.83 15.03 9.46
N SER A 42 8.97 14.01 9.42
CA SER A 42 9.00 12.85 10.30
C SER A 42 8.33 11.67 9.61
N GLN A 43 8.91 10.48 9.78
CA GLN A 43 8.36 9.22 9.28
C GLN A 43 8.28 8.23 10.44
N GLN A 44 7.16 7.52 10.54
CA GLN A 44 6.96 6.46 11.53
C GLN A 44 6.41 5.23 10.85
N THR A 45 7.17 4.13 10.88
CA THR A 45 6.74 2.83 10.35
C THR A 45 5.73 2.17 11.28
N THR A 46 4.68 1.58 10.72
CA THR A 46 3.73 0.75 11.47
C THR A 46 4.14 -0.72 11.42
N SER A 47 3.45 -1.58 12.18
CA SER A 47 3.73 -3.03 12.21
C SER A 47 3.64 -3.70 10.83
N GLU A 48 2.77 -3.20 9.96
CA GLU A 48 2.52 -3.66 8.60
C GLU A 48 3.75 -3.52 7.71
N PHE A 49 4.61 -2.54 7.97
CA PHE A 49 5.89 -2.35 7.29
C PHE A 49 6.83 -3.57 7.48
N PHE A 50 6.74 -4.23 8.62
CA PHE A 50 7.57 -5.40 8.95
C PHE A 50 6.88 -6.74 8.66
N ALA A 51 5.62 -6.71 8.19
CA ALA A 51 4.89 -7.91 7.87
C ALA A 51 5.45 -8.56 6.59
N PRO A 52 5.66 -9.88 6.56
CA PRO A 52 6.10 -10.57 5.36
C PRO A 52 5.03 -10.46 4.26
N VAL A 53 5.46 -10.13 3.04
CA VAL A 53 4.60 -10.09 1.86
C VAL A 53 4.18 -11.52 1.52
N VAL A 54 2.95 -11.90 1.87
CA VAL A 54 2.37 -13.17 1.43
C VAL A 54 1.92 -12.98 -0.03
N GLN A 55 2.75 -13.41 -0.98
CA GLN A 55 2.38 -13.47 -2.39
C GLN A 55 1.28 -14.53 -2.56
N GLN A 56 0.03 -14.12 -2.46
CA GLN A 56 -1.10 -14.99 -2.81
C GLN A 56 -1.17 -15.07 -4.34
N SER A 57 -0.38 -15.98 -4.92
CA SER A 57 -0.47 -16.33 -6.33
C SER A 57 -1.79 -17.04 -6.58
N THR A 58 -2.82 -16.29 -6.98
CA THR A 58 -4.11 -16.83 -7.42
C THR A 58 -3.95 -17.42 -8.82
N SER A 59 -3.34 -18.59 -8.91
CA SER A 59 -3.36 -19.40 -10.14
C SER A 59 -4.79 -19.89 -10.36
N ALA A 60 -5.59 -19.12 -11.10
CA ALA A 60 -6.92 -19.55 -11.53
C ALA A 60 -6.76 -20.75 -12.48
N ILE A 61 -7.08 -21.94 -11.99
CA ILE A 61 -7.07 -23.17 -12.80
C ILE A 61 -8.32 -23.11 -13.70
N ASN A 62 -8.14 -22.75 -14.97
CA ASN A 62 -9.19 -22.91 -15.98
C ASN A 62 -9.32 -24.41 -16.30
N VAL A 63 -10.09 -25.15 -15.50
CA VAL A 63 -10.51 -26.50 -15.89
C VAL A 63 -11.71 -26.37 -16.81
N ALA A 64 -11.46 -26.25 -18.11
CA ALA A 64 -12.48 -26.45 -19.12
C ALA A 64 -12.80 -27.95 -19.16
N THR A 65 -13.92 -28.35 -18.56
CA THR A 65 -14.48 -29.69 -18.71
C THR A 65 -14.99 -29.85 -20.14
N TYR A 66 -14.15 -30.37 -21.02
CA TYR A 66 -14.57 -30.87 -22.33
C TYR A 66 -14.88 -32.37 -22.19
N SER A 67 -16.15 -32.68 -21.87
CA SER A 67 -16.67 -34.04 -22.00
C SER A 67 -17.22 -34.19 -23.41
N ASP A 68 -16.49 -34.92 -24.25
CA ASP A 68 -16.97 -35.41 -25.54
C ASP A 68 -16.92 -36.93 -25.48
N TRP A 69 -18.11 -37.53 -25.63
CA TRP A 69 -18.49 -38.94 -25.81
C TRP A 69 -18.66 -39.81 -24.57
#